data_AF-A0A2P2C5F3-F1
#
_entry.id   AF-A0A2P2C5F3-F1
#
_cell.length_a   1.000
_cell.length_b   1.000
_cell.length_c   1.000
_cell.angle_alpha   90.00
_cell.angle_beta   90.00
_cell.angle_gamma   90.00
#
_symmetry.space_group_name_H-M   'P 1'
#
loop_
_entity.id
_entity.type
_entity.pdbx_description
1 polymer ?
#
loop_
_entity_poly.entity_id
_entity_poly.type
_entity_poly.pdbx_seq_one_letter_code
_entity_poly.pdbx_strand_id
1 'polypeptide(L)'
;MTAEWLAEVIEDVEEEFDACAIVGLYQFTWCQNIGSRPDEHDLIVARAHEAYNEFLRRHPDAWLGWITWPGMKPELARPAGPDTELDFLLDWTTPSSADLLVLVDGND
;
A
#
# COMPACT_ATOMS: atom_id res chain seq x y z
N MET A 1 7.83 21.38 -4.61
CA MET A 1 7.86 21.13 -3.16
C MET A 1 6.84 20.05 -2.91
N THR A 2 7.28 18.86 -2.49
CA THR A 2 6.38 17.79 -2.05
C THR A 2 5.61 18.29 -0.84
N ALA A 3 4.31 18.03 -0.76
CA ALA A 3 3.52 18.41 0.40
C ALA A 3 4.02 17.66 1.64
N GLU A 4 4.00 18.29 2.82
CA GLU A 4 4.51 17.71 4.07
C GLU A 4 3.85 16.37 4.40
N TRP A 5 2.51 16.32 4.29
CA TRP A 5 1.74 15.08 4.48
C TRP A 5 2.17 13.93 3.55
N LEU A 6 2.59 14.25 2.32
CA LEU A 6 2.98 13.25 1.33
C LEU A 6 4.36 12.69 1.66
N ALA A 7 5.26 13.53 2.18
CA ALA A 7 6.56 13.08 2.65
C ALA A 7 6.43 12.15 3.86
N GLU A 8 5.58 12.50 4.83
CA GLU A 8 5.31 11.68 6.03
C GLU A 8 4.75 10.29 5.66
N VAL A 9 3.70 10.24 4.84
CA VAL A 9 3.10 8.96 4.42
C VAL A 9 4.11 8.07 3.70
N ILE A 10 4.95 8.65 2.84
CA ILE A 10 5.95 7.88 2.11
C ILE A 10 7.05 7.39 3.04
N GLU A 11 7.52 8.20 3.98
CA GLU A 11 8.53 7.78 4.95
C GLU A 11 8.05 6.57 5.76
N ASP A 12 6.82 6.60 6.27
CA ASP A 12 6.25 5.48 7.02
C ASP A 12 6.09 4.20 6.17
N VAL A 13 5.66 4.35 4.90
CA VAL A 13 5.50 3.21 3.98
C VAL A 13 6.86 2.65 3.55
N GLU A 14 7.84 3.52 3.26
CA GLU A 14 9.21 3.13 2.93
C GLU A 14 9.88 2.41 4.09
N GLU A 15 9.66 2.84 5.34
CA GLU A 15 10.19 2.14 6.52
C GLU A 15 9.71 0.68 6.58
N GLU A 16 8.41 0.43 6.38
CA GLU A 16 7.87 -0.94 6.36
C GLU A 16 8.37 -1.74 5.16
N PHE A 17 8.41 -1.12 3.98
CA PHE A 17 8.86 -1.76 2.76
C PHE A 17 10.34 -2.15 2.83
N ASP A 18 11.21 -1.28 3.32
CA ASP A 18 12.64 -1.55 3.47
C ASP A 18 12.90 -2.65 4.53
N ALA A 19 12.06 -2.72 5.56
CA ALA A 19 12.17 -3.73 6.61
C ALA A 19 11.71 -5.12 6.16
N CYS A 20 10.68 -5.19 5.30
CA CYS A 20 9.99 -6.43 4.97
C CYS A 20 10.15 -6.88 3.50
N ALA A 21 10.66 -6.02 2.62
CA ALA A 21 10.62 -6.16 1.16
C ALA A 21 9.19 -6.35 0.58
N ILE A 22 8.17 -6.03 1.38
CA ILE A 22 6.75 -6.12 1.03
C ILE A 22 5.96 -5.16 1.92
N VAL A 23 4.95 -4.49 1.36
CA VAL A 23 4.04 -3.62 2.12
C VAL A 23 2.62 -3.72 1.58
N GLY A 24 1.63 -3.71 2.46
CA GLY A 24 0.21 -3.69 2.08
C GLY A 24 -0.21 -2.36 1.48
N LEU A 25 -1.04 -2.36 0.43
CA LEU A 25 -1.57 -1.12 -0.13
C LEU A 25 -2.39 -0.33 0.89
N TYR A 26 -3.05 -1.02 1.83
CA TYR A 26 -3.78 -0.35 2.91
C TYR A 26 -2.88 0.53 3.79
N GLN A 27 -1.56 0.33 3.78
CA GLN A 27 -0.64 1.13 4.59
C GLN A 27 -0.64 2.60 4.14
N PHE A 28 -0.86 2.87 2.85
CA PHE A 28 -0.98 4.23 2.31
C PHE A 28 -2.17 5.01 2.87
N THR A 29 -3.23 4.35 3.37
CA THR A 29 -4.34 5.02 4.05
C THR A 29 -4.15 4.99 5.56
N TRP A 30 -3.61 3.90 6.10
CA TRP A 30 -3.33 3.75 7.53
C TRP A 30 -2.40 4.85 8.08
N CYS A 31 -1.34 5.20 7.35
CA CYS A 31 -0.36 6.20 7.77
C CYS A 31 -0.86 7.65 7.74
N GLN A 32 -2.00 7.93 7.08
CA GLN A 32 -2.44 9.31 6.85
C GLN A 32 -2.92 10.03 8.12
N ASN A 33 -3.14 9.33 9.25
CA ASN A 33 -3.65 9.92 10.50
C ASN A 33 -4.91 10.80 10.30
N ILE A 34 -5.65 10.57 9.21
CA ILE A 34 -6.87 11.28 8.80
C ILE A 34 -8.01 10.24 8.81
N GLY A 35 -9.21 10.66 9.20
CA GLY A 35 -10.41 9.87 8.92
C GLY A 35 -10.84 8.88 9.97
N SER A 36 -11.60 9.35 10.96
CA SER A 36 -12.68 8.53 11.55
C SER A 36 -14.03 8.81 10.89
N ARG A 37 -14.09 9.75 9.94
CA ARG A 37 -15.36 10.25 9.37
C ARG A 37 -15.56 9.80 7.93
N PRO A 38 -16.75 9.31 7.58
CA PRO A 38 -17.05 8.81 6.23
C PRO A 38 -16.87 9.83 5.09
N ASP A 39 -16.97 11.13 5.36
CA ASP A 39 -16.83 12.20 4.36
C ASP A 39 -15.36 12.50 3.97
N GLU A 40 -14.39 11.98 4.73
CA GLU A 40 -12.96 12.11 4.43
C GLU A 40 -12.43 10.95 3.57
N HIS A 41 -13.26 9.94 3.34
CA HIS A 41 -12.89 8.69 2.66
C HIS A 41 -12.32 8.91 1.26
N ASP A 42 -13.03 9.65 0.41
CA ASP A 42 -12.59 9.92 -0.96
C ASP A 42 -11.29 10.73 -0.99
N LEU A 43 -11.08 11.61 0.01
CA LEU A 43 -9.85 12.38 0.15
C LEU A 43 -8.67 11.48 0.55
N ILE A 44 -8.88 10.56 1.50
CA ILE A 44 -7.87 9.61 1.96
C ILE A 44 -7.42 8.70 0.81
N VAL A 45 -8.38 8.19 0.03
CA VAL A 45 -8.08 7.36 -1.15
C VAL A 45 -7.34 8.17 -2.21
N ALA A 46 -7.78 9.41 -2.50
CA ALA A 46 -7.07 10.26 -3.46
C ALA A 46 -5.62 10.55 -3.05
N ARG A 47 -5.37 10.78 -1.75
CA ARG A 47 -4.03 10.96 -1.20
C ARG A 47 -3.19 9.68 -1.22
N ALA A 48 -3.82 8.53 -0.97
CA ALA A 48 -3.16 7.23 -1.05
C ALA A 48 -2.69 6.94 -2.48
N HIS A 49 -3.51 7.28 -3.49
CA HIS A 49 -3.10 7.22 -4.89
C HIS A 49 -1.90 8.13 -5.21
N GLU A 50 -1.87 9.36 -4.69
CA GLU A 50 -0.74 10.27 -4.91
C GLU A 50 0.54 9.74 -4.25
N ALA A 51 0.44 9.23 -3.02
CA ALA A 51 1.55 8.60 -2.31
C ALA A 51 2.04 7.32 -3.00
N TYR A 52 1.14 6.46 -3.47
CA TYR A 52 1.45 5.27 -4.24
C TYR A 52 2.26 5.59 -5.52
N ASN A 53 1.82 6.59 -6.27
CA ASN A 53 2.51 7.00 -7.51
C ASN A 53 3.90 7.56 -7.24
N GLU A 54 4.05 8.37 -6.20
CA GLU A 54 5.35 8.90 -5.81
C GLU A 54 6.26 7.79 -5.24
N PHE A 55 5.72 6.82 -4.49
CA PHE A 55 6.45 5.64 -4.04
C PHE A 55 6.99 4.83 -5.22
N LEU A 56 6.17 4.49 -6.21
CA LEU A 56 6.62 3.77 -7.41
C LEU A 56 7.65 4.56 -8.22
N ARG A 57 7.61 5.89 -8.18
CA ARG A 57 8.63 6.73 -8.81
C ARG A 57 9.99 6.59 -8.12
N ARG A 58 10.02 6.30 -6.81
CA ARG A 58 11.24 6.09 -6.01
C ARG A 58 11.72 4.63 -6.04
N HIS A 59 10.78 3.69 -6.13
CA HIS A 59 11.00 2.25 -6.16
C HIS A 59 10.50 1.67 -7.50
N PRO A 60 11.20 1.95 -8.62
CA PRO A 60 10.73 1.57 -9.96
C PRO A 60 10.67 0.06 -10.19
N ASP A 61 11.39 -0.72 -9.38
CA ASP A 61 11.42 -2.19 -9.46
C ASP A 61 10.32 -2.83 -8.60
N ALA A 62 9.64 -2.05 -7.75
CA ALA A 62 8.53 -2.56 -6.96
C ALA A 62 7.37 -2.98 -7.86
N TRP A 63 6.73 -4.10 -7.52
CA TRP A 63 5.64 -4.66 -8.30
C TRP A 63 4.41 -4.95 -7.44
N LEU A 64 3.24 -4.84 -8.07
CA LEU A 64 1.95 -5.08 -7.42
C LEU A 64 1.66 -6.58 -7.35
N GLY A 65 1.35 -7.08 -6.17
CA GLY A 65 1.06 -8.48 -5.91
C GLY A 65 -0.18 -8.70 -5.06
N TRP A 66 -0.65 -9.94 -5.05
CA TRP A 66 -1.65 -10.48 -4.16
C TRP A 66 -1.00 -11.41 -3.15
N ILE A 67 -1.34 -11.27 -1.88
CA ILE A 67 -0.89 -12.18 -0.83
C ILE A 67 -2.01 -12.49 0.15
N THR A 68 -2.02 -13.71 0.70
CA THR A 68 -2.97 -14.10 1.73
C THR A 68 -2.40 -13.80 3.12
N TRP A 69 -3.23 -13.29 4.03
CA TRP A 69 -2.86 -13.08 5.43
C TRP A 69 -3.24 -14.29 6.32
N PRO A 70 -2.54 -14.58 7.43
CA PRO A 70 -1.25 -14.04 7.87
C PRO A 70 -0.05 -14.73 7.21
N GLY A 71 1.09 -14.02 7.17
CA GLY A 71 2.35 -14.53 6.62
C GLY A 71 2.83 -13.76 5.40
N MET A 72 2.78 -12.43 5.46
CA MET A 72 3.27 -11.57 4.38
C MET A 72 4.77 -11.76 4.20
N LYS A 73 5.14 -12.59 3.23
CA LYS A 73 6.51 -12.80 2.80
C LYS A 73 6.60 -12.53 1.30
N PRO A 74 7.61 -11.79 0.82
CA PRO A 74 7.75 -11.46 -0.61
C PRO A 74 7.60 -12.68 -1.53
N GLU A 75 8.19 -13.83 -1.16
CA GLU A 75 8.18 -15.04 -1.98
C GLU A 75 6.80 -15.72 -2.11
N LEU A 76 5.82 -15.33 -1.30
CA LEU A 76 4.46 -15.86 -1.34
C LEU A 76 3.51 -14.96 -2.15
N ALA A 77 3.95 -13.76 -2.54
CA ALA A 77 3.14 -12.85 -3.32
C ALA A 77 3.01 -13.33 -4.78
N ARG A 78 1.82 -13.18 -5.34
CA ARG A 78 1.51 -13.50 -6.73
C ARG A 78 1.32 -12.22 -7.51
N PRO A 79 1.94 -12.03 -8.69
CA PRO A 79 1.76 -10.81 -9.48
C PRO A 79 0.28 -10.49 -9.72
N ALA A 80 -0.08 -9.24 -9.49
CA ALA A 80 -1.38 -8.71 -9.86
C ALA A 80 -1.49 -8.56 -11.38
N GLY A 81 -2.70 -8.70 -11.92
CA GLY A 81 -2.96 -8.45 -13.33
C GLY A 81 -2.78 -6.97 -13.69
N PRO A 82 -2.52 -6.64 -14.97
CA PRO A 82 -2.32 -5.24 -15.40
C PRO A 82 -3.54 -4.35 -15.18
N ASP A 83 -4.74 -4.93 -15.14
CA ASP A 83 -6.01 -4.22 -14.92
C ASP A 83 -6.50 -4.32 -13.47
N THR A 84 -5.62 -4.70 -12.54
CA THR A 84 -6.00 -4.81 -11.13
C THR A 84 -6.32 -3.42 -10.57
N GLU A 85 -7.54 -3.26 -10.08
CA GLU A 85 -7.95 -2.06 -9.37
C GLU A 85 -7.17 -1.94 -8.05
N LEU A 86 -6.65 -0.74 -7.77
CA LEU A 86 -5.91 -0.49 -6.54
C LEU A 86 -6.90 -0.38 -5.38
N ASP A 87 -6.74 -1.26 -4.40
CA ASP A 87 -7.50 -1.24 -3.16
C ASP A 87 -6.60 -0.82 -2.00
N PHE A 88 -6.87 0.38 -1.48
CA PHE A 88 -6.13 0.98 -0.38
C PHE A 88 -6.85 0.85 0.96
N LEU A 89 -8.00 0.17 1.02
CA LEU A 89 -8.84 0.15 2.20
C LEU A 89 -8.90 -1.25 2.76
N LEU A 90 -8.45 -1.39 4.00
CA LEU A 90 -8.56 -2.66 4.69
C LEU A 90 -9.99 -2.86 5.18
N ASP A 91 -10.73 -3.77 4.55
CA ASP A 91 -12.01 -4.25 5.07
C ASP A 91 -11.81 -5.29 6.19
N TRP A 92 -11.90 -4.84 7.44
CA TRP A 92 -11.80 -5.71 8.62
C TRP A 92 -12.94 -6.73 8.77
N THR A 93 -13.99 -6.63 7.95
CA THR A 93 -15.09 -7.60 7.95
C THR A 93 -14.85 -8.77 7.01
N THR A 94 -13.91 -8.61 6.08
CA THR A 94 -13.49 -9.67 5.16
C THR A 94 -12.68 -10.73 5.93
N PRO A 95 -12.85 -12.04 5.64
CA PRO A 95 -12.11 -13.09 6.31
C PRO A 95 -10.59 -12.88 6.21
N SER A 96 -9.86 -13.26 7.26
CA SER A 96 -8.40 -13.15 7.28
C SER A 96 -7.70 -13.89 6.14
N SER A 97 -8.37 -14.87 5.54
CA SER A 97 -7.90 -15.63 4.37
C SER A 97 -8.12 -14.93 3.03
N ALA A 98 -8.66 -13.71 3.00
CA ALA A 98 -8.76 -12.97 1.76
C ALA A 98 -7.39 -12.46 1.34
N ASP A 99 -7.22 -12.34 0.02
CA ASP A 99 -6.01 -11.77 -0.54
C ASP A 99 -6.00 -10.25 -0.33
N LEU A 100 -4.83 -9.74 0.01
CA LEU A 100 -4.51 -8.32 0.13
C LEU A 100 -3.64 -7.91 -1.05
N LEU A 101 -3.86 -6.69 -1.54
CA LEU A 101 -2.91 -6.06 -2.45
C LEU A 101 -1.69 -5.57 -1.71
N VAL A 102 -0.53 -5.83 -2.29
CA VAL A 102 0.78 -5.48 -1.76
C VAL A 102 1.69 -4.93 -2.84
N LEU A 103 2.62 -4.07 -2.43
CA LEU A 103 3.83 -3.80 -3.20
C LEU A 103 4.95 -4.70 -2.67
N VAL A 104 5.71 -5.29 -3.59
CA VAL A 104 6.82 -6.20 -3.28
C VAL A 104 8.08 -5.68 -3.95
N ASP A 105 9.22 -5.78 -3.26
CA ASP A 105 10.51 -5.40 -3.84
C ASP A 105 10.86 -6.36 -5.00
N GLY A 106 11.33 -5.77 -6.10
CA GLY A 106 11.79 -6.49 -7.29
C GLY A 106 13.29 -6.75 -7.30
N ASN A 107 14.04 -6.25 -6.31
CA ASN A 107 15.50 -6.29 -6.26
C ASN A 107 16.10 -7.48 -5.49
N ASP A 108 15.30 -8.47 -5.10
CA ASP A 108 15.74 -9.68 -4.37
C ASP A 108 16.42 -10.74 -5.28
#